data_AF-A0A3C0NLU9-F1
#
_entry.id   AF-A0A3C0NLU9-F1
#
_cell.length_a   1.000
_cell.length_b   1.000
_cell.length_c   1.000
_cell.angle_alpha   90.00
_cell.angle_beta   90.00
_cell.angle_gamma   90.00
#
_symmetry.space_group_name_H-M   'P 1'
#
loop_
_entity.id
_entity.type
_entity.pdbx_description
1 polymer ?
#
loop_
_entity_poly.entity_id
_entity_poly.type
_entity_poly.pdbx_seq_one_letter_code
_entity_poly.pdbx_strand_id
1 'polypeptide(L)' 'MSGTITKVSGPLVVAEGLADANVSDVVRVGSQHLIGEILNMTGDRASIQVYEETSGLGPGAEVVTT' A
#
# COMPACT_ATOMS: atom_id res chain seq x y z
N MET A 1 -11.46 -4.01 0.43
CA MET A 1 -10.99 -3.38 -0.83
C MET A 1 -9.58 -3.86 -1.09
N SER A 2 -9.17 -4.05 -2.34
CA SER A 2 -7.80 -4.40 -2.66
C SER A 2 -7.24 -3.57 -3.82
N GLY A 3 -5.93 -3.34 -3.76
CA GLY A 3 -5.14 -2.63 -4.75
C GLY A 3 -3.87 -3.39 -5.09
N THR A 4 -3.10 -2.86 -6.03
CA THR A 4 -1.87 -3.49 -6.51
C THR A 4 -0.70 -2.53 -6.41
N ILE A 5 0.42 -2.97 -5.84
CA ILE A 5 1.65 -2.18 -5.76
C ILE A 5 2.15 -1.87 -7.18
N THR A 6 2.46 -0.61 -7.43
CA THR A 6 3.10 -0.14 -8.67
C THR A 6 4.53 0.34 -8.45
N LYS A 7 4.89 0.70 -7.22
CA LYS A 7 6.25 1.13 -6.86
C LYS A 7 6.58 0.83 -5.39
N VAL A 8 7.83 0.47 -5.13
CA VAL A 8 8.40 0.33 -3.77
C VAL A 8 9.67 1.18 -3.69
N SER A 9 9.80 2.00 -2.64
CA SER A 9 10.94 2.88 -2.41
C SER A 9 11.28 2.91 -0.92
N GLY A 10 12.03 1.90 -0.46
CA GLY A 10 12.24 1.68 0.97
C GLY A 10 10.90 1.43 1.67
N PRO A 11 10.57 2.13 2.76
CA PRO A 11 9.32 1.91 3.48
C PRO A 11 8.10 2.60 2.82
N LEU A 12 8.31 3.38 1.75
CA LEU A 12 7.23 4.01 0.99
C LEU A 12 6.81 3.12 -0.18
N VAL A 13 5.53 2.75 -0.20
CA VAL A 13 4.90 1.93 -1.24
C VAL A 13 3.84 2.75 -1.96
N VAL A 14 3.69 2.54 -3.26
CA VAL A 14 2.60 3.14 -4.06
C VAL A 14 1.75 2.01 -4.61
N ALA A 15 0.43 2.12 -4.45
CA ALA A 15 -0.53 1.15 -4.97
C ALA A 15 -1.69 1.84 -5.69
N GLU A 16 -2.29 1.16 -6.66
CA GLU A 16 -3.45 1.61 -7.45
C GLU A 16 -4.67 0.71 -7.23
N GLY A 17 -5.85 1.14 -7.68
CA GLY A 17 -7.12 0.44 -7.45
C GLY A 17 -7.73 0.67 -6.07
N LEU A 18 -7.30 1.72 -5.35
CA LEU A 18 -7.73 2.04 -3.99
C LEU A 18 -8.66 3.27 -3.94
N ALA A 19 -9.53 3.43 -4.95
CA ALA A 19 -10.33 4.65 -5.13
C ALA A 19 -11.27 5.00 -3.97
N ASP A 20 -11.78 4.02 -3.22
CA ASP A 20 -12.62 4.27 -2.04
C ASP A 20 -11.85 4.17 -0.71
N ALA A 21 -10.52 4.08 -0.75
CA ALA A 21 -9.67 4.15 0.44
C ALA A 21 -9.44 5.61 0.85
N ASN A 22 -9.15 5.82 2.14
CA ASN A 22 -8.97 7.13 2.73
C ASN A 22 -7.56 7.30 3.29
N VAL A 23 -7.13 8.56 3.40
CA VAL A 23 -5.94 8.90 4.18
C VAL A 23 -6.12 8.43 5.62
N SER A 24 -5.05 7.91 6.20
CA SER A 24 -4.98 7.27 7.51
C SER A 24 -5.67 5.91 7.63
N ASP A 25 -6.19 5.34 6.54
CA ASP A 25 -6.59 3.93 6.55
C ASP A 25 -5.37 3.03 6.78
N VAL A 26 -5.57 2.02 7.62
CA VAL A 26 -4.59 0.95 7.83
C VAL A 26 -4.77 -0.10 6.74
N VAL A 27 -3.66 -0.57 6.20
CA VAL A 27 -3.63 -1.54 5.11
C VAL A 27 -2.69 -2.70 5.43
N ARG A 28 -2.94 -3.83 4.77
CA ARG A 28 -2.07 -5.00 4.71
C ARG A 28 -1.35 -5.03 3.36
N VAL A 29 -0.03 -5.13 3.37
CA VAL A 29 0.79 -5.01 2.16
C VAL A 29 1.53 -6.31 1.86
N GLY A 30 1.35 -6.81 0.64
CA GLY A 30 1.95 -8.03 0.11
C GLY A 30 1.47 -9.32 0.80
N SER A 31 2.03 -10.44 0.37
CA SER A 31 1.71 -11.78 0.92
C SER A 31 2.09 -11.95 2.39
N GLN A 32 3.02 -11.12 2.88
CA GLN A 32 3.44 -11.09 4.28
C GLN A 32 2.47 -10.31 5.18
N HIS A 33 1.46 -9.64 4.61
CA HIS A 33 0.46 -8.84 5.33
C HIS A 33 1.08 -7.77 6.24
N LEU A 34 2.13 -7.12 5.76
CA LEU A 34 2.83 -6.06 6.49
C LEU A 34 1.86 -4.91 6.80
N ILE A 35 2.01 -4.29 7.95
CA ILE A 35 1.18 -3.13 8.33
C ILE A 35 1.69 -1.87 7.62
N GLY A 36 0.76 -1.15 7.00
CA GLY A 36 1.00 0.22 6.55
C GLY A 36 -0.18 1.16 6.78
N GLU A 37 0.06 2.44 6.55
CA GLU A 37 -0.92 3.53 6.63
C GLU A 37 -0.90 4.33 5.32
N ILE A 38 -2.07 4.67 4.81
CA ILE A 38 -2.20 5.57 3.65
C ILE A 38 -1.87 7.01 4.08
N LEU A 39 -0.77 7.56 3.55
CA LEU A 39 -0.35 8.94 3.82
C LEU A 39 -1.03 9.97 2.93
N ASN A 40 -1.30 9.60 1.66
CA ASN A 40 -1.97 10.46 0.70
C ASN A 40 -2.64 9.64 -0.41
N MET A 41 -3.59 10.28 -1.08
CA MET A 41 -4.33 9.74 -2.22
C MET A 41 -4.23 10.71 -3.41
N THR A 42 -4.07 10.18 -4.63
CA THR A 42 -4.19 10.94 -5.88
C THR A 42 -5.00 10.11 -6.86
N GLY A 43 -6.29 10.45 -7.01
CA GLY A 43 -7.21 9.58 -7.75
C GLY A 43 -7.38 8.25 -7.01
N ASP A 44 -7.15 7.14 -7.72
CA ASP A 44 -7.21 5.77 -7.18
C ASP A 44 -5.86 5.25 -6.66
N ARG A 45 -4.83 6.11 -6.65
CA ARG A 45 -3.48 5.77 -6.23
C ARG A 45 -3.20 6.24 -4.80
N ALA A 46 -2.73 5.32 -3.96
CA ALA A 46 -2.34 5.56 -2.58
C ALA A 46 -0.82 5.56 -2.42
N SER A 47 -0.29 6.51 -1.65
CA SER A 47 1.05 6.39 -1.07
C SER A 47 0.94 5.85 0.35
N ILE A 48 1.59 4.73 0.60
CA ILE A 48 1.48 3.94 1.83
C ILE A 48 2.84 3.93 2.53
N GLN A 49 2.85 4.32 3.80
CA GLN A 49 3.99 4.11 4.68
C GLN A 49 3.86 2.74 5.32
N VAL A 50 4.81 1.85 5.07
CA VAL A 50 4.90 0.55 5.73
C VAL A 50 5.75 0.71 6.99
N TYR A 51 5.31 0.14 8.11
CA TYR A 51 6.02 0.23 9.39
C TYR A 51 7.04 -0.89 9.61
N GLU A 52 7.04 -1.90 8.72
CA GLU A 52 7.90 -3.07 8.75
C GLU A 52 8.88 -3.07 7.56
N GLU A 53 9.86 -3.97 7.59
CA GLU A 53 10.86 -4.13 6.52
C GLU A 53 10.20 -4.56 5.20
N THR A 54 10.44 -3.81 4.13
CA THR A 54 9.79 -4.00 2.83
C THR A 54 10.62 -4.83 1.85
N SER A 55 11.75 -5.38 2.29
CA SER A 55 12.57 -6.31 1.52
C SER A 55 11.73 -7.46 0.95
N GLY A 56 11.79 -7.64 -0.37
CA GLY A 56 11.02 -8.65 -1.10
C GLY A 56 9.64 -8.19 -1.58
N LEU A 57 9.17 -7.00 -1.20
CA LEU A 57 8.03 -6.38 -1.87
C LEU A 57 8.43 -5.84 -3.25
N GLY A 58 7.48 -5.90 -4.19
CA GLY A 58 7.66 -5.37 -5.53
C GLY A 58 6.33 -5.08 -6.22
N PRO A 59 6.37 -4.48 -7.41
CA PRO A 59 5.18 -4.26 -8.22
C PRO A 59 4.40 -5.56 -8.47
N GLY A 60 3.07 -5.46 -8.47
CA GLY A 60 2.17 -6.61 -8.62
C GLY A 60 1.74 -7.28 -7.31
N ALA A 61 2.39 -6.98 -6.19
CA ALA A 61 1.94 -7.46 -4.89
C ALA A 61 0.63 -6.76 -4.46
N GLU A 62 -0.20 -7.48 -3.72
CA GLU A 62 -1.53 -7.00 -3.29
C GLU A 62 -1.43 -6.03 -2.11
N VAL A 63 -2.35 -5.07 -2.04
CA VAL A 63 -2.63 -4.25 -0.86
C VAL A 63 -4.09 -4.45 -0.49
N VAL A 64 -4.38 -4.72 0.77
CA VAL A 64 -5.75 -4.92 1.26
C VAL A 64 -6.05 -3.92 2.36
N THR A 65 -7.09 -3.11 2.18
CA THR A 65 -7.60 -2.21 3.22
C THR A 65 -8.39 -3.02 4.25
N THR A 66 -8.10 -2.81 5.55
CA THR A 66 -8.82 -3.48 6.65
C THR A 66 -10.19 -2.88 6.93
#